data_AF-A0A349IMM3-F1
#
_entry.id   AF-A0A349IMM3-F1
#
_cell.length_a   1.000
_cell.length_b   1.000
_cell.length_c   1.000
_cell.angle_alpha   90.00
_cell.angle_beta   90.00
_cell.angle_gamma   90.00
#
_symmetry.space_group_name_H-M   'P 1'
#
loop_
_entity.id
_entity.type
_entity.pdbx_description
1 polymer ?
#
loop_
_entity_poly.entity_id
_entity_poly.type
_entity_poly.pdbx_seq_one_letter_code
_entity_poly.pdbx_strand_id
1 'polypeptide(L)'
;MKDNERMLDDILRRIVQEISITPVMTEKAVESYKAVGKWIGEGLPYDVHINPQGSMSLGTTNRPVSDKDDYDIDLVCLLMDGTNLDAEHIKNIVGNRLKENELYRKKIAEEGEGKRCWKMQYYEFHMDILPCVPKDYYLEPYFTDIRLTHKNGPYDYEDRYSNPFGYRKWFEGRMRDTLEKEKRAFAIKNQVEIADVPNYKVKTPLQMVVQLLKRHRDICFENDPDNAPISIIITTLAAHAYNGEVSLYEAMCNILDHMKEYISVRNGVYWIENPVMPAENFADKWALYPKRRDAFF
;
A
#
# COMPACT_ATOMS: atom_id res chain seq x y z
N MET A 1 -5.45 32.23 1.33
CA MET A 1 -4.72 31.81 0.12
C MET A 1 -4.63 32.95 -0.88
N LYS A 2 -3.40 33.37 -1.21
CA LYS A 2 -3.09 34.36 -2.26
C LYS A 2 -3.40 33.77 -3.65
N ASP A 3 -3.54 34.60 -4.68
CA ASP A 3 -3.89 34.12 -6.04
C ASP A 3 -2.84 33.14 -6.62
N ASN A 4 -1.56 33.35 -6.33
CA ASN A 4 -0.50 32.43 -6.74
C ASN A 4 -0.62 31.05 -6.08
N GLU A 5 -1.01 31.00 -4.80
CA GLU A 5 -1.17 29.75 -4.05
C GLU A 5 -2.37 28.95 -4.60
N ARG A 6 -3.45 29.63 -4.99
CA ARG A 6 -4.59 29.01 -5.70
C ARG A 6 -4.18 28.40 -7.03
N MET A 7 -3.39 29.13 -7.82
CA MET A 7 -2.90 28.61 -9.09
C MET A 7 -2.03 27.37 -8.90
N LEU A 8 -1.15 27.35 -7.89
CA LEU A 8 -0.34 26.17 -7.55
C LEU A 8 -1.21 24.99 -7.10
N ASP A 9 -2.22 25.24 -6.25
CA ASP A 9 -3.18 24.23 -5.83
C ASP A 9 -3.83 23.52 -7.02
N ASP A 10 -4.32 24.30 -8.00
CA ASP A 10 -4.96 23.78 -9.21
C ASP A 10 -3.99 22.98 -10.09
N ILE A 11 -2.76 23.46 -10.27
CA ILE A 11 -1.72 22.75 -11.04
C ILE A 11 -1.41 21.40 -10.37
N LEU A 12 -1.18 21.39 -9.06
CA LEU A 12 -0.90 20.18 -8.30
C LEU A 12 -2.04 19.16 -8.42
N ARG A 13 -3.30 19.61 -8.35
CA ARG A 13 -4.47 18.74 -8.53
C ARG A 13 -4.52 18.12 -9.93
N ARG A 14 -4.21 18.89 -10.98
CA ARG A 14 -4.15 18.39 -12.37
C ARG A 14 -3.05 17.35 -12.53
N ILE A 15 -1.86 17.60 -11.96
CA ILE A 15 -0.77 16.61 -11.95
C ILE A 15 -1.27 15.33 -11.29
N VAL A 16 -1.92 15.42 -10.14
CA VAL A 16 -2.44 14.24 -9.43
C VAL A 16 -3.47 13.46 -10.26
N GLN A 17 -4.34 14.15 -11.00
CA GLN A 17 -5.30 13.51 -11.90
C GLN A 17 -4.60 12.69 -12.99
N GLU A 18 -3.53 13.23 -13.58
CA GLU A 18 -2.76 12.55 -14.63
C GLU A 18 -1.95 11.35 -14.09
N ILE A 19 -1.33 11.50 -12.92
CA ILE A 19 -0.50 10.44 -12.34
C ILE A 19 -1.31 9.38 -11.60
N SER A 20 -2.61 9.57 -11.35
CA SER A 20 -3.43 8.59 -10.62
C SER A 20 -3.82 7.40 -11.47
N ILE A 21 -3.89 6.21 -10.87
CA ILE A 21 -4.50 5.02 -11.50
C ILE A 21 -5.87 5.36 -12.12
N THR A 22 -6.12 4.88 -13.34
CA THR A 22 -7.39 5.13 -14.04
C THR A 22 -8.52 4.28 -13.43
N PRO A 23 -9.79 4.71 -13.59
CA PRO A 23 -10.94 3.87 -13.23
C PRO A 23 -10.93 2.51 -13.93
N VAL A 24 -10.61 2.49 -15.22
CA VAL A 24 -10.52 1.26 -16.03
C VAL A 24 -9.47 0.30 -15.47
N MET A 25 -8.27 0.81 -15.14
CA MET A 25 -7.22 -0.02 -14.56
C MET A 25 -7.59 -0.52 -13.15
N THR A 26 -8.29 0.31 -12.38
CA THR A 26 -8.81 -0.08 -11.06
C THR A 26 -9.81 -1.23 -11.20
N GLU A 27 -10.77 -1.12 -12.12
CA GLU A 27 -11.77 -2.17 -12.39
C GLU A 27 -11.11 -3.47 -12.84
N LYS A 28 -10.17 -3.39 -13.78
CA LYS A 28 -9.37 -4.54 -14.25
C LYS A 28 -8.60 -5.23 -13.12
N ALA A 29 -7.96 -4.46 -12.23
CA ALA A 29 -7.27 -4.99 -11.07
C ALA A 29 -8.25 -5.69 -10.11
N VAL A 30 -9.43 -5.08 -9.87
CA VAL A 30 -10.50 -5.64 -9.03
C VAL A 30 -11.04 -6.96 -9.55
N GLU A 31 -11.35 -7.03 -10.84
CA GLU A 31 -11.79 -8.27 -11.48
C GLU A 31 -10.71 -9.36 -11.38
N SER A 32 -9.45 -8.98 -11.61
CA SER A 32 -8.33 -9.91 -11.59
C SER A 32 -8.08 -10.51 -10.21
N TYR A 33 -8.03 -9.69 -9.15
CA TYR A 33 -7.81 -10.24 -7.81
C TYR A 33 -9.01 -11.00 -7.27
N LYS A 34 -10.24 -10.65 -7.67
CA LYS A 34 -11.44 -11.41 -7.30
C LYS A 34 -11.43 -12.81 -7.93
N ALA A 35 -10.98 -12.93 -9.19
CA ALA A 35 -10.83 -14.21 -9.84
C ALA A 35 -9.78 -15.09 -9.12
N VAL A 36 -8.65 -14.49 -8.74
CA VAL A 36 -7.60 -15.16 -7.95
C VAL A 36 -8.13 -15.61 -6.59
N GLY A 37 -8.84 -14.74 -5.87
CA GLY A 37 -9.43 -15.07 -4.57
C GLY A 37 -10.44 -16.20 -4.64
N LYS A 38 -11.31 -16.17 -5.66
CA LYS A 38 -12.24 -17.28 -5.93
C LYS A 38 -11.48 -18.59 -6.18
N TRP A 39 -10.47 -18.58 -7.03
CA TRP A 39 -9.68 -19.77 -7.35
C TRP A 39 -9.01 -20.39 -6.12
N ILE A 40 -8.41 -19.55 -5.27
CA ILE A 40 -7.74 -20.01 -4.04
C ILE A 40 -8.79 -20.56 -3.06
N GLY A 41 -9.86 -19.80 -2.79
CA GLY A 41 -10.89 -20.18 -1.82
C GLY A 41 -11.66 -21.46 -2.19
N GLU A 42 -11.87 -21.74 -3.49
CA GLU A 42 -12.54 -22.96 -3.94
C GLU A 42 -11.68 -24.24 -3.81
N GLY A 43 -10.36 -24.10 -3.66
CA GLY A 43 -9.46 -25.25 -3.63
C GLY A 43 -8.64 -25.42 -2.35
N LEU A 44 -8.83 -24.56 -1.38
CA LEU A 44 -8.20 -24.69 -0.06
C LEU A 44 -9.27 -24.98 1.00
N PRO A 45 -8.98 -25.84 2.00
CA PRO A 45 -9.89 -26.12 3.10
C PRO A 45 -9.79 -25.05 4.20
N TYR A 46 -9.76 -23.77 3.80
CA TYR A 46 -9.63 -22.61 4.69
C TYR A 46 -10.63 -21.54 4.27
N ASP A 47 -11.05 -20.70 5.22
CA ASP A 47 -11.79 -19.49 4.90
C ASP A 47 -10.83 -18.41 4.38
N VAL A 48 -10.85 -18.19 3.06
CA VAL A 48 -9.88 -17.34 2.33
C VAL A 48 -10.45 -15.96 2.08
N HIS A 49 -9.79 -14.93 2.62
CA HIS A 49 -10.13 -13.54 2.41
C HIS A 49 -9.02 -12.83 1.62
N ILE A 50 -9.36 -12.36 0.41
CA ILE A 50 -8.44 -11.61 -0.43
C ILE A 50 -8.84 -10.15 -0.47
N ASN A 51 -7.92 -9.27 -0.06
CA ASN A 51 -8.13 -7.83 -0.05
C ASN A 51 -6.91 -7.08 -0.58
N PRO A 52 -7.10 -5.95 -1.28
CA PRO A 52 -5.97 -5.09 -1.64
C PRO A 52 -5.35 -4.46 -0.40
N GLN A 53 -4.03 -4.37 -0.41
CA GLN A 53 -3.22 -3.64 0.59
C GLN A 53 -2.39 -2.55 -0.10
N GLY A 54 -1.51 -1.91 0.67
CA GLY A 54 -0.58 -0.93 0.16
C GLY A 54 -1.26 0.25 -0.55
N SER A 55 -0.65 0.73 -1.63
CA SER A 55 -1.07 1.96 -2.32
C SER A 55 -2.52 1.92 -2.81
N MET A 56 -2.99 0.76 -3.27
CA MET A 56 -4.33 0.59 -3.82
C MET A 56 -5.39 0.74 -2.72
N SER A 57 -5.16 0.11 -1.57
CA SER A 57 -6.02 0.20 -0.39
C SER A 57 -6.05 1.61 0.22
N LEU A 58 -4.96 2.36 0.08
CA LEU A 58 -4.84 3.74 0.60
C LEU A 58 -5.29 4.81 -0.40
N GLY A 59 -5.60 4.45 -1.64
CA GLY A 59 -5.98 5.40 -2.71
C GLY A 59 -4.83 6.25 -3.23
N THR A 60 -3.59 5.77 -3.09
CA THR A 60 -2.34 6.47 -3.43
C THR A 60 -1.55 5.80 -4.55
N THR A 61 -2.19 4.94 -5.35
CA THR A 61 -1.58 4.30 -6.52
C THR A 61 -1.33 5.31 -7.62
N ASN A 62 -0.07 5.39 -8.05
CA ASN A 62 0.34 6.16 -9.21
C ASN A 62 0.42 5.26 -10.44
N ARG A 63 0.20 5.86 -11.61
CA ARG A 63 0.68 5.30 -12.87
C ARG A 63 2.21 5.30 -12.84
N PRO A 64 2.85 4.27 -13.39
CA PRO A 64 4.29 4.27 -13.57
C PRO A 64 4.76 5.47 -14.41
N VAL A 65 6.05 5.83 -14.29
CA VAL A 65 6.61 6.99 -15.01
C VAL A 65 6.76 6.69 -16.50
N SER A 66 7.15 5.45 -16.82
CA SER A 66 7.33 4.93 -18.17
C SER A 66 6.23 3.94 -18.50
N ASP A 67 5.76 3.92 -19.75
CA ASP A 67 4.80 2.93 -20.26
C ASP A 67 5.37 1.49 -20.30
N LYS A 68 6.66 1.33 -20.01
CA LYS A 68 7.32 0.02 -19.88
C LYS A 68 7.17 -0.59 -18.49
N ASP A 69 6.84 0.24 -17.51
CA ASP A 69 6.68 -0.18 -16.13
C ASP A 69 5.20 -0.46 -15.86
N ASP A 70 4.96 -1.39 -14.94
CA ASP A 70 3.64 -1.90 -14.62
C ASP A 70 3.14 -1.35 -13.27
N TYR A 71 1.82 -1.32 -13.06
CA TYR A 71 1.28 -0.96 -11.75
C TYR A 71 1.57 -2.08 -10.73
N ASP A 72 1.90 -1.72 -9.49
CA ASP A 72 1.98 -2.67 -8.38
C ASP A 72 0.61 -2.85 -7.70
N ILE A 73 0.08 -4.08 -7.74
CA ILE A 73 -1.13 -4.48 -7.02
C ILE A 73 -0.77 -5.46 -5.91
N ASP A 74 -0.68 -4.93 -4.69
CA ASP A 74 -0.43 -5.73 -3.49
C ASP A 74 -1.75 -6.29 -2.93
N LEU A 75 -1.77 -7.59 -2.66
CA LEU A 75 -2.90 -8.29 -2.07
C LEU A 75 -2.48 -9.00 -0.78
N VAL A 76 -3.36 -8.99 0.21
CA VAL A 76 -3.34 -9.89 1.35
C VAL A 76 -4.24 -11.08 1.01
N CYS A 77 -3.73 -12.31 1.16
CA CYS A 77 -4.47 -13.55 1.10
C CYS A 77 -4.49 -14.17 2.50
N LEU A 78 -5.53 -13.82 3.27
CA LEU A 78 -5.69 -14.24 4.66
C LEU A 78 -6.43 -15.58 4.72
N LEU A 79 -5.78 -16.60 5.29
CA LEU A 79 -6.40 -17.87 5.64
C LEU A 79 -6.91 -17.77 7.09
N MET A 80 -8.18 -17.43 7.27
CA MET A 80 -8.77 -17.04 8.56
C MET A 80 -8.66 -18.10 9.67
N ASP A 81 -8.71 -19.37 9.30
CA ASP A 81 -8.61 -20.53 10.18
C ASP A 81 -7.22 -21.22 10.10
N GLY A 82 -6.24 -20.55 9.50
CA GLY A 82 -4.88 -21.06 9.29
C GLY A 82 -3.89 -20.81 10.42
N THR A 83 -4.29 -20.31 11.60
CA THR A 83 -3.36 -19.85 12.66
C THR A 83 -2.30 -20.89 13.06
N ASN A 84 -2.60 -22.18 12.95
CA ASN A 84 -1.69 -23.28 13.31
C ASN A 84 -0.65 -23.66 12.23
N LEU A 85 -0.73 -23.07 11.02
CA LEU A 85 0.21 -23.34 9.94
C LEU A 85 1.60 -22.78 10.29
N ASP A 86 2.66 -23.53 10.06
CA ASP A 86 4.01 -22.95 10.14
C ASP A 86 4.29 -21.98 8.98
N ALA A 87 5.36 -21.19 9.10
CA ALA A 87 5.73 -20.16 8.14
C ALA A 87 5.92 -20.72 6.71
N GLU A 88 6.49 -21.91 6.57
CA GLU A 88 6.69 -22.53 5.27
C GLU A 88 5.34 -22.89 4.62
N HIS A 89 4.46 -23.55 5.38
CA HIS A 89 3.15 -23.98 4.90
C HIS A 89 2.23 -22.81 4.56
N ILE A 90 2.23 -21.72 5.33
CA ILE A 90 1.46 -20.50 5.02
C ILE A 90 1.74 -20.04 3.58
N LYS A 91 3.02 -19.99 3.21
CA LYS A 91 3.41 -19.53 1.89
C LYS A 91 3.12 -20.57 0.80
N ASN A 92 3.52 -21.81 1.05
CA ASN A 92 3.51 -22.85 0.03
C ASN A 92 2.09 -23.34 -0.27
N ILE A 93 1.15 -23.34 0.68
CA ILE A 93 -0.22 -23.78 0.41
C ILE A 93 -0.91 -22.90 -0.64
N VAL A 94 -0.76 -21.58 -0.54
CA VAL A 94 -1.30 -20.62 -1.51
C VAL A 94 -0.54 -20.71 -2.83
N GLY A 95 0.80 -20.80 -2.78
CA GLY A 95 1.64 -20.91 -3.97
C GLY A 95 1.36 -22.15 -4.81
N ASN A 96 1.23 -23.30 -4.15
CA ASN A 96 0.91 -24.58 -4.79
C ASN A 96 -0.49 -24.52 -5.42
N ARG A 97 -1.48 -23.99 -4.68
CA ARG A 97 -2.84 -23.83 -5.20
C ARG A 97 -2.89 -22.92 -6.43
N LEU A 98 -2.13 -21.82 -6.44
CA LEU A 98 -2.03 -20.97 -7.62
C LEU A 98 -1.46 -21.74 -8.82
N LYS A 99 -0.39 -22.54 -8.61
CA LYS A 99 0.30 -23.29 -9.67
C LYS A 99 -0.49 -24.47 -10.26
N GLU A 100 -1.56 -24.90 -9.61
CA GLU A 100 -2.51 -25.86 -10.18
C GLU A 100 -3.27 -25.29 -11.38
N ASN A 101 -3.44 -23.95 -11.43
CA ASN A 101 -3.98 -23.27 -12.60
C ASN A 101 -2.85 -23.00 -13.61
N GLU A 102 -2.99 -23.51 -14.84
CA GLU A 102 -1.95 -23.34 -15.87
C GLU A 102 -1.66 -21.86 -16.17
N LEU A 103 -2.68 -21.00 -16.19
CA LEU A 103 -2.50 -19.57 -16.45
C LEU A 103 -1.70 -18.90 -15.33
N TYR A 104 -2.08 -19.11 -14.08
CA TYR A 104 -1.37 -18.53 -12.93
C TYR A 104 0.03 -19.10 -12.78
N ARG A 105 0.23 -20.39 -13.05
CA ARG A 105 1.57 -21.00 -13.08
C ARG A 105 2.50 -20.31 -14.07
N LYS A 106 2.02 -19.98 -15.28
CA LYS A 106 2.81 -19.24 -16.27
C LYS A 106 3.15 -17.83 -15.78
N LYS A 107 2.17 -17.11 -15.24
CA LYS A 107 2.38 -15.77 -14.66
C LYS A 107 3.39 -15.76 -13.50
N ILE A 108 3.36 -16.79 -12.66
CA ILE A 108 4.35 -16.97 -11.59
C ILE A 108 5.72 -17.36 -12.16
N ALA A 109 5.79 -18.12 -13.25
CA ALA A 109 7.07 -18.49 -13.85
C ALA A 109 7.80 -17.29 -14.48
N GLU A 110 7.06 -16.26 -14.93
CA GLU A 110 7.60 -15.02 -15.48
C GLU A 110 8.24 -14.13 -14.40
N GLU A 111 7.61 -14.02 -13.22
CA GLU A 111 8.04 -13.13 -12.13
C GLU A 111 8.81 -13.82 -10.99
N GLY A 112 8.38 -15.03 -10.65
CA GLY A 112 8.95 -15.84 -9.59
C GLY A 112 8.32 -15.65 -8.20
N GLU A 113 9.11 -16.04 -7.20
CA GLU A 113 8.72 -16.03 -5.79
C GLU A 113 9.43 -14.88 -5.07
N GLY A 114 8.66 -13.91 -4.56
CA GLY A 114 9.20 -12.85 -3.69
C GLY A 114 9.53 -13.41 -2.30
N LYS A 115 10.19 -12.63 -1.42
CA LYS A 115 10.49 -13.12 -0.06
C LYS A 115 9.23 -13.46 0.73
N ARG A 116 8.18 -12.65 0.59
CA ARG A 116 6.92 -12.77 1.35
C ARG A 116 5.73 -13.16 0.47
N CYS A 117 5.74 -12.75 -0.79
CA CYS A 117 4.63 -12.89 -1.73
C CYS A 117 4.92 -13.88 -2.86
N TRP A 118 3.85 -14.30 -3.54
CA TRP A 118 3.87 -14.86 -4.89
C TRP A 118 3.58 -13.75 -5.88
N LYS A 119 4.42 -13.62 -6.91
CA LYS A 119 4.31 -12.57 -7.91
C LYS A 119 3.68 -13.11 -9.19
N MET A 120 2.81 -12.34 -9.81
CA MET A 120 2.17 -12.72 -11.08
C MET A 120 2.18 -11.56 -12.07
N GLN A 121 2.69 -11.81 -13.27
CA GLN A 121 2.62 -10.87 -14.38
C GLN A 121 1.19 -10.77 -14.95
N TYR A 122 0.63 -9.57 -15.05
CA TYR A 122 -0.56 -9.26 -15.85
C TYR A 122 -0.20 -8.27 -16.96
N TYR A 123 -1.10 -8.10 -17.93
CA TYR A 123 -0.94 -7.01 -18.89
C TYR A 123 -1.16 -5.70 -18.13
N GLU A 124 -0.14 -4.83 -18.11
CA GLU A 124 -0.12 -3.50 -17.47
C GLU A 124 0.01 -3.50 -15.93
N PHE A 125 0.13 -4.63 -15.24
CA PHE A 125 0.36 -4.63 -13.79
C PHE A 125 1.02 -5.92 -13.29
N HIS A 126 1.76 -5.82 -12.19
CA HIS A 126 2.19 -6.97 -11.40
C HIS A 126 1.22 -7.16 -10.22
N MET A 127 0.94 -8.41 -9.88
CA MET A 127 0.12 -8.77 -8.73
C MET A 127 0.93 -9.55 -7.71
N ASP A 128 1.09 -8.96 -6.53
CA ASP A 128 1.81 -9.54 -5.40
C ASP A 128 0.81 -10.09 -4.39
N ILE A 129 0.74 -11.41 -4.29
CA ILE A 129 -0.16 -12.11 -3.36
C ILE A 129 0.64 -12.48 -2.12
N LEU A 130 0.32 -11.86 -0.98
CA LEU A 130 0.92 -12.14 0.32
C LEU A 130 0.07 -13.17 1.08
N PRO A 131 0.49 -14.45 1.18
CA PRO A 131 -0.18 -15.41 2.05
C PRO A 131 0.07 -15.04 3.51
N CYS A 132 -0.99 -15.06 4.32
CA CYS A 132 -0.89 -14.86 5.76
C CYS A 132 -2.02 -15.56 6.50
N VAL A 133 -1.87 -15.62 7.82
CA VAL A 133 -2.86 -16.13 8.77
C VAL A 133 -3.07 -15.10 9.86
N PRO A 134 -4.14 -15.17 10.67
CA PRO A 134 -4.22 -14.37 11.88
C PRO A 134 -3.01 -14.61 12.77
N LYS A 135 -2.53 -13.57 13.45
CA LYS A 135 -1.47 -13.74 14.46
C LYS A 135 -1.92 -14.70 15.58
N ASP A 136 -3.11 -14.45 16.12
CA ASP A 136 -3.74 -15.25 17.17
C ASP A 136 -5.20 -15.55 16.78
N TYR A 137 -5.98 -14.50 16.58
CA TYR A 137 -7.34 -14.54 16.05
C TYR A 137 -7.61 -13.26 15.24
N TYR A 138 -8.64 -13.28 14.39
CA TYR A 138 -8.97 -12.16 13.52
C TYR A 138 -10.43 -11.72 13.70
N LEU A 139 -10.61 -10.46 14.06
CA LEU A 139 -11.91 -9.81 14.22
C LEU A 139 -11.79 -8.32 13.91
N GLU A 140 -12.35 -7.89 12.80
CA GLU A 140 -12.40 -6.47 12.45
C GLU A 140 -13.40 -5.70 13.35
N PRO A 141 -13.09 -4.46 13.76
CA PRO A 141 -11.84 -3.72 13.52
C PRO A 141 -10.76 -3.94 14.59
N TYR A 142 -10.99 -4.78 15.61
CA TYR A 142 -10.21 -4.78 16.85
C TYR A 142 -8.93 -5.62 16.81
N PHE A 143 -8.96 -6.80 16.18
CA PHE A 143 -7.88 -7.77 16.18
C PHE A 143 -7.56 -8.14 14.75
N THR A 144 -6.59 -7.44 14.18
CA THR A 144 -6.33 -7.45 12.73
C THR A 144 -4.86 -7.67 12.39
N ASP A 145 -4.07 -8.04 13.40
CA ASP A 145 -2.68 -8.43 13.22
C ASP A 145 -2.61 -9.75 12.45
N ILE A 146 -1.74 -9.78 11.45
CA ILE A 146 -1.49 -10.95 10.63
C ILE A 146 -0.07 -11.48 10.88
N ARG A 147 0.08 -12.79 10.80
CA ARG A 147 1.36 -13.48 10.73
C ARG A 147 1.62 -13.89 9.28
N LEU A 148 2.76 -13.49 8.77
CA LEU A 148 3.19 -13.68 7.39
C LEU A 148 4.60 -14.27 7.37
N THR A 149 4.96 -14.81 6.22
CA THR A 149 6.23 -15.50 6.05
C THR A 149 7.29 -14.59 5.43
N HIS A 150 8.54 -14.70 5.86
CA HIS A 150 9.70 -14.20 5.13
C HIS A 150 10.63 -15.35 4.77
N LYS A 151 10.85 -15.56 3.46
CA LYS A 151 11.73 -16.60 2.95
C LYS A 151 13.16 -16.06 2.88
N ASN A 152 14.04 -16.64 3.70
CA ASN A 152 15.47 -16.34 3.76
C ASN A 152 16.29 -17.23 2.81
N GLY A 153 15.78 -18.43 2.50
CA GLY A 153 16.40 -19.40 1.59
C GLY A 153 15.41 -20.48 1.14
N PRO A 154 15.85 -21.50 0.39
CA PRO A 154 14.95 -22.53 -0.16
C PRO A 154 14.08 -23.25 0.88
N TYR A 155 14.61 -23.44 2.09
CA TYR A 155 13.96 -24.14 3.22
C TYR A 155 14.04 -23.33 4.53
N ASP A 156 14.33 -22.03 4.42
CA ASP A 156 14.50 -21.15 5.58
C ASP A 156 13.41 -20.08 5.53
N TYR A 157 12.46 -20.22 6.46
CA TYR A 157 11.26 -19.43 6.58
C TYR A 157 11.13 -18.92 8.01
N GLU A 158 10.95 -17.62 8.15
CA GLU A 158 10.73 -16.97 9.44
C GLU A 158 9.35 -16.32 9.49
N ASP A 159 8.75 -16.31 10.68
CA ASP A 159 7.55 -15.54 10.95
C ASP A 159 7.87 -14.05 11.02
N ARG A 160 7.01 -13.27 10.37
CA ARG A 160 6.93 -11.81 10.50
C ARG A 160 5.49 -11.43 10.79
N TYR A 161 5.32 -10.23 11.30
CA TYR A 161 4.03 -9.71 11.73
C TYR A 161 3.79 -8.37 11.08
N SER A 162 2.53 -8.09 10.75
CA SER A 162 2.11 -6.79 10.25
C SER A 162 0.63 -6.56 10.58
N ASN A 163 0.13 -5.36 10.31
CA ASN A 163 -1.29 -5.05 10.43
C ASN A 163 -1.76 -4.12 9.31
N PRO A 164 -1.91 -4.63 8.05
CA PRO A 164 -2.31 -3.81 6.91
C PRO A 164 -3.71 -3.18 7.07
N PHE A 165 -4.65 -3.89 7.69
CA PHE A 165 -5.99 -3.38 7.95
C PHE A 165 -5.95 -2.20 8.94
N GLY A 166 -5.28 -2.38 10.07
CA GLY A 166 -5.08 -1.36 11.09
C GLY A 166 -4.36 -0.15 10.51
N TYR A 167 -3.29 -0.35 9.73
CA TYR A 167 -2.56 0.73 9.08
C TYR A 167 -3.48 1.54 8.14
N ARG A 168 -4.30 0.86 7.33
CA ARG A 168 -5.31 1.53 6.50
C ARG A 168 -6.28 2.35 7.36
N LYS A 169 -6.80 1.79 8.45
CA LYS A 169 -7.74 2.51 9.32
C LYS A 169 -7.12 3.70 10.03
N TRP A 170 -5.86 3.58 10.45
CA TRP A 170 -5.09 4.69 10.97
C TRP A 170 -4.92 5.79 9.92
N PHE A 171 -4.51 5.45 8.70
CA PHE A 171 -4.33 6.40 7.61
C PHE A 171 -5.66 7.10 7.23
N GLU A 172 -6.77 6.35 7.12
CA GLU A 172 -8.12 6.91 6.94
C GLU A 172 -8.48 7.87 8.09
N GLY A 173 -8.09 7.54 9.32
CA GLY A 173 -8.27 8.39 10.50
C GLY A 173 -7.55 9.74 10.39
N ARG A 174 -6.35 9.79 9.78
CA ARG A 174 -5.60 11.04 9.55
C ARG A 174 -6.29 12.00 8.58
N MET A 175 -7.19 11.49 7.74
CA MET A 175 -7.89 12.28 6.72
C MET A 175 -9.41 12.27 6.86
N ARG A 176 -9.96 11.83 8.00
CA ARG A 176 -11.40 11.56 8.19
C ARG A 176 -12.28 12.75 7.79
N ASP A 177 -12.02 13.91 8.38
CA ASP A 177 -12.86 15.10 8.19
C ASP A 177 -12.83 15.58 6.73
N THR A 178 -11.65 15.57 6.11
CA THR A 178 -11.52 15.95 4.70
C THR A 178 -12.15 14.89 3.78
N LEU A 179 -12.00 13.60 4.09
CA LEU A 179 -12.63 12.52 3.34
C LEU A 179 -14.16 12.62 3.37
N GLU A 180 -14.76 12.90 4.53
CA GLU A 180 -16.20 13.11 4.64
C GLU A 180 -16.68 14.31 3.82
N LYS A 181 -15.92 15.43 3.84
CA LYS A 181 -16.23 16.62 3.03
C LYS A 181 -16.20 16.29 1.53
N GLU A 182 -15.16 15.60 1.06
CA GLU A 182 -15.03 15.22 -0.35
C GLU A 182 -16.15 14.25 -0.77
N LYS A 183 -16.50 13.28 0.08
CA LYS A 183 -17.63 12.39 -0.16
C LYS A 183 -18.96 13.13 -0.26
N ARG A 184 -19.23 14.08 0.64
CA ARG A 184 -20.44 14.93 0.57
C ARG A 184 -20.49 15.71 -0.74
N ALA A 185 -19.39 16.34 -1.13
CA ALA A 185 -19.31 17.10 -2.37
C ALA A 185 -19.56 16.21 -3.60
N PHE A 186 -18.98 15.01 -3.62
CA PHE A 186 -19.21 14.02 -4.68
C PHE A 186 -20.67 13.54 -4.72
N ALA A 187 -21.25 13.21 -3.57
CA ALA A 187 -22.63 12.75 -3.43
C ALA A 187 -23.61 13.78 -4.01
N ILE A 188 -23.46 15.06 -3.62
CA ILE A 188 -24.28 16.17 -4.12
C ILE A 188 -24.14 16.32 -5.64
N LYS A 189 -22.90 16.30 -6.15
CA LYS A 189 -22.63 16.47 -7.59
C LYS A 189 -23.22 15.35 -8.44
N ASN A 190 -23.23 14.12 -7.94
CA ASN A 190 -23.63 12.94 -8.68
C ASN A 190 -25.04 12.42 -8.31
N GLN A 191 -25.75 13.10 -7.40
CA GLN A 191 -27.09 12.73 -6.94
C GLN A 191 -27.17 11.29 -6.40
N VAL A 192 -26.20 10.93 -5.57
CA VAL A 192 -26.13 9.62 -4.90
C VAL A 192 -26.09 9.82 -3.38
N GLU A 193 -26.46 8.80 -2.63
CA GLU A 193 -26.31 8.82 -1.17
C GLU A 193 -24.83 8.80 -0.79
N ILE A 194 -24.47 9.55 0.26
CA ILE A 194 -23.09 9.59 0.76
C ILE A 194 -22.58 8.20 1.17
N ALA A 195 -23.45 7.37 1.73
CA ALA A 195 -23.15 6.01 2.15
C ALA A 195 -22.70 5.13 0.98
N ASP A 196 -23.16 5.43 -0.23
CA ASP A 196 -22.86 4.68 -1.44
C ASP A 196 -21.60 5.17 -2.15
N VAL A 197 -21.02 6.31 -1.74
CA VAL A 197 -19.78 6.84 -2.34
C VAL A 197 -18.58 6.02 -1.88
N PRO A 198 -17.94 5.22 -2.77
CA PRO A 198 -16.77 4.46 -2.40
C PRO A 198 -15.58 5.37 -2.14
N ASN A 199 -14.70 5.01 -1.19
CA ASN A 199 -13.52 5.82 -0.84
C ASN A 199 -12.64 6.14 -2.06
N TYR A 200 -12.53 5.22 -3.03
CA TYR A 200 -11.71 5.41 -4.22
C TYR A 200 -12.27 6.42 -5.24
N LYS A 201 -13.53 6.85 -5.12
CA LYS A 201 -14.13 7.86 -6.01
C LYS A 201 -13.75 9.29 -5.64
N VAL A 202 -13.21 9.50 -4.44
CA VAL A 202 -12.77 10.79 -3.94
C VAL A 202 -11.31 10.72 -3.52
N LYS A 203 -10.61 11.87 -3.53
CA LYS A 203 -9.22 11.96 -3.09
C LYS A 203 -9.07 13.13 -2.13
N THR A 204 -8.45 12.88 -0.99
CA THR A 204 -8.12 13.91 0.00
C THR A 204 -6.77 14.56 -0.32
N PRO A 205 -6.50 15.78 0.18
CA PRO A 205 -5.19 16.43 0.11
C PRO A 205 -4.05 15.53 0.57
N LEU A 206 -4.20 14.81 1.68
CA LEU A 206 -3.19 13.84 2.13
C LEU A 206 -2.86 12.79 1.06
N GLN A 207 -3.87 12.12 0.49
CA GLN A 207 -3.64 11.12 -0.55
C GLN A 207 -2.94 11.72 -1.76
N MET A 208 -3.35 12.91 -2.17
CA MET A 208 -2.78 13.64 -3.31
C MET A 208 -1.31 14.04 -3.05
N VAL A 209 -0.96 14.53 -1.86
CA VAL A 209 0.44 14.81 -1.49
C VAL A 209 1.28 13.54 -1.50
N VAL A 210 0.80 12.44 -0.93
CA VAL A 210 1.52 11.16 -0.96
C VAL A 210 1.82 10.72 -2.40
N GLN A 211 0.87 10.89 -3.32
CA GLN A 211 1.08 10.59 -4.73
C GLN A 211 2.13 11.50 -5.38
N LEU A 212 2.11 12.80 -5.10
CA LEU A 212 3.11 13.75 -5.59
C LEU A 212 4.50 13.41 -5.07
N LEU A 213 4.64 13.11 -3.78
CA LEU A 213 5.92 12.72 -3.17
C LEU A 213 6.46 11.40 -3.74
N LYS A 214 5.59 10.41 -3.93
CA LYS A 214 5.97 9.16 -4.59
C LYS A 214 6.41 9.40 -6.04
N ARG A 215 5.70 10.23 -6.79
CA ARG A 215 6.09 10.58 -8.17
C ARG A 215 7.42 11.32 -8.20
N HIS A 216 7.63 12.27 -7.29
CA HIS A 216 8.92 12.95 -7.15
C HIS A 216 10.05 11.93 -6.90
N ARG A 217 9.83 10.99 -5.97
CA ARG A 217 10.76 9.89 -5.71
C ARG A 217 11.02 9.07 -6.98
N ASP A 218 9.99 8.66 -7.69
CA ASP A 218 10.14 7.82 -8.89
C ASP A 218 11.02 8.52 -9.95
N ILE A 219 10.85 9.84 -10.14
CA ILE A 219 11.65 10.65 -11.08
C ILE A 219 13.09 10.84 -10.57
N CYS A 220 13.27 11.23 -9.31
CA CYS A 220 14.60 11.51 -8.75
C CYS A 220 15.50 10.27 -8.70
N PHE A 221 14.91 9.09 -8.53
CA PHE A 221 15.62 7.83 -8.39
C PHE A 221 15.52 6.92 -9.62
N GLU A 222 15.09 7.45 -10.78
CA GLU A 222 15.04 6.69 -12.04
C GLU A 222 16.39 6.00 -12.35
N ASN A 223 17.50 6.69 -12.07
CA ASN A 223 18.85 6.18 -12.28
C ASN A 223 19.52 5.63 -11.00
N ASP A 224 18.81 5.55 -9.87
CA ASP A 224 19.31 5.00 -8.60
C ASP A 224 18.21 4.28 -7.78
N PRO A 225 17.46 3.34 -8.39
CA PRO A 225 16.26 2.75 -7.79
C PRO A 225 16.54 1.97 -6.49
N ASP A 226 17.77 1.46 -6.29
CA ASP A 226 18.14 0.72 -5.08
C ASP A 226 18.21 1.61 -3.83
N ASN A 227 18.37 2.92 -4.01
CA ASN A 227 18.47 3.91 -2.94
C ASN A 227 17.21 4.75 -2.74
N ALA A 228 16.21 4.57 -3.60
CA ALA A 228 14.89 5.17 -3.48
C ALA A 228 14.27 4.95 -2.08
N PRO A 229 13.75 6.02 -1.42
CA PRO A 229 12.87 5.86 -0.27
C PRO A 229 11.68 4.96 -0.60
N ILE A 230 11.38 4.01 0.28
CA ILE A 230 10.25 3.10 0.11
C ILE A 230 8.93 3.82 0.38
N SER A 231 7.87 3.46 -0.36
CA SER A 231 6.57 4.13 -0.30
C SER A 231 5.97 4.23 1.11
N ILE A 232 6.18 3.20 1.95
CA ILE A 232 5.64 3.18 3.31
C ILE A 232 6.27 4.25 4.21
N ILE A 233 7.55 4.60 4.01
CA ILE A 233 8.23 5.69 4.73
C ILE A 233 7.59 7.04 4.33
N ILE A 234 7.50 7.32 3.03
CA ILE A 234 6.88 8.56 2.50
C ILE A 234 5.45 8.69 3.02
N THR A 235 4.67 7.63 2.89
CA THR A 235 3.25 7.62 3.26
C THR A 235 3.04 7.82 4.76
N THR A 236 3.82 7.13 5.61
CA THR A 236 3.69 7.20 7.07
C THR A 236 4.04 8.59 7.58
N LEU A 237 5.20 9.12 7.16
CA LEU A 237 5.67 10.44 7.61
C LEU A 237 4.76 11.56 7.11
N ALA A 238 4.27 11.48 5.86
CA ALA A 238 3.30 12.44 5.34
C ALA A 238 1.98 12.42 6.12
N ALA A 239 1.46 11.24 6.45
CA ALA A 239 0.23 11.10 7.22
C ALA A 239 0.37 11.59 8.66
N HIS A 240 1.55 11.44 9.28
CA HIS A 240 1.84 12.03 10.58
C HIS A 240 1.86 13.57 10.54
N ALA A 241 2.55 14.15 9.56
CA ALA A 241 2.68 15.59 9.43
C ALA A 241 1.40 16.31 8.99
N TYR A 242 0.54 15.64 8.22
CA TYR A 242 -0.73 16.20 7.76
C TYR A 242 -1.64 16.59 8.91
N ASN A 243 -2.22 17.80 8.84
CA ASN A 243 -3.00 18.41 9.91
C ASN A 243 -4.45 18.73 9.50
N GLY A 244 -4.94 18.13 8.41
CA GLY A 244 -6.33 18.28 7.95
C GLY A 244 -6.55 19.44 6.98
N GLU A 245 -5.49 19.92 6.35
CA GLU A 245 -5.54 21.00 5.35
C GLU A 245 -6.47 20.65 4.19
N VAL A 246 -7.18 21.65 3.66
CA VAL A 246 -8.09 21.47 2.50
C VAL A 246 -7.40 21.82 1.19
N SER A 247 -6.49 22.80 1.22
CA SER A 247 -5.61 23.11 0.09
C SER A 247 -4.54 22.03 -0.03
N LEU A 248 -4.36 21.53 -1.25
CA LEU A 248 -3.28 20.62 -1.60
C LEU A 248 -1.92 21.32 -1.50
N TYR A 249 -1.82 22.58 -1.89
CA TYR A 249 -0.58 23.36 -1.76
C TYR A 249 -0.19 23.52 -0.28
N GLU A 250 -1.11 23.99 0.57
CA GLU A 250 -0.85 24.16 2.01
C GLU A 250 -0.53 22.81 2.67
N ALA A 251 -1.27 21.74 2.33
CA ALA A 251 -0.98 20.38 2.80
C ALA A 251 0.43 19.93 2.43
N MET A 252 0.86 20.18 1.19
CA MET A 252 2.17 19.78 0.71
C MET A 252 3.29 20.53 1.44
N CYS A 253 3.16 21.85 1.62
CA CYS A 253 4.12 22.64 2.39
C CYS A 253 4.23 22.15 3.84
N ASN A 254 3.10 22.04 4.54
CA ASN A 254 3.07 21.61 5.94
C ASN A 254 3.67 20.19 6.11
N ILE A 255 3.33 19.26 5.20
CA ILE A 255 3.91 17.92 5.21
C ILE A 255 5.44 17.97 5.02
N LEU A 256 5.94 18.70 4.03
CA LEU A 256 7.38 18.78 3.76
C LEU A 256 8.15 19.43 4.91
N ASP A 257 7.57 20.44 5.56
CA ASP A 257 8.20 21.15 6.67
C ASP A 257 8.35 20.27 7.92
N HIS A 258 7.35 19.41 8.18
CA HIS A 258 7.24 18.68 9.46
C HIS A 258 7.46 17.16 9.37
N MET A 259 7.43 16.53 8.19
CA MET A 259 7.48 15.05 8.08
C MET A 259 8.74 14.42 8.71
N LYS A 260 9.87 15.13 8.69
CA LYS A 260 11.12 14.67 9.32
C LYS A 260 11.07 14.62 10.85
N GLU A 261 10.17 15.37 11.48
CA GLU A 261 10.03 15.41 12.95
C GLU A 261 9.53 14.08 13.51
N TYR A 262 8.91 13.26 12.66
CA TYR A 262 8.41 11.92 13.00
C TYR A 262 9.46 10.82 12.79
N ILE A 263 10.71 11.20 12.54
CA ILE A 263 11.85 10.29 12.51
C ILE A 263 12.59 10.41 13.84
N SER A 264 12.61 9.34 14.62
CA SER A 264 13.33 9.30 15.89
C SER A 264 14.63 8.50 15.77
N VAL A 265 15.54 8.67 16.74
CA VAL A 265 16.74 7.83 16.88
C VAL A 265 16.67 7.14 18.23
N ARG A 266 16.57 5.80 18.23
CA ARG A 266 16.49 4.96 19.42
C ARG A 266 17.77 4.14 19.52
N ASN A 267 18.58 4.37 20.56
CA ASN A 267 19.86 3.67 20.76
C ASN A 267 20.79 3.72 19.52
N GLY A 268 20.85 4.86 18.84
CA GLY A 268 21.65 5.04 17.62
C GLY A 268 21.03 4.51 16.33
N VAL A 269 19.83 3.92 16.37
CA VAL A 269 19.11 3.41 15.21
C VAL A 269 17.98 4.36 14.82
N TYR A 270 17.93 4.76 13.54
CA TYR A 270 16.82 5.53 13.00
C TYR A 270 15.53 4.71 13.05
N TRP A 271 14.46 5.33 13.51
CA TRP A 271 13.21 4.67 13.81
C TRP A 271 12.02 5.45 13.28
N ILE A 272 11.33 4.83 12.33
CA ILE A 272 10.03 5.25 11.82
C ILE A 272 9.05 4.16 12.24
N GLU A 273 8.27 4.48 13.26
CA GLU A 273 7.37 3.53 13.91
C GLU A 273 6.17 3.20 13.01
N ASN A 274 5.79 1.92 12.90
CA ASN A 274 4.48 1.58 12.38
C ASN A 274 3.42 2.00 13.42
N PRO A 275 2.51 2.93 13.10
CA PRO A 275 1.55 3.53 14.05
C PRO A 275 0.55 2.53 14.64
N VAL A 276 0.40 1.35 14.05
CA VAL A 276 -0.47 0.28 14.57
C VAL A 276 0.31 -0.94 15.05
N MET A 277 1.63 -0.96 14.88
CA MET A 277 2.50 -2.03 15.36
C MET A 277 3.86 -1.44 15.78
N PRO A 278 3.96 -0.79 16.96
CA PRO A 278 5.15 -0.02 17.36
C PRO A 278 6.49 -0.78 17.38
N ALA A 279 6.45 -2.11 17.38
CA ALA A 279 7.64 -2.96 17.28
C ALA A 279 8.24 -3.02 15.86
N GLU A 280 7.46 -2.68 14.82
CA GLU A 280 7.92 -2.63 13.43
C GLU A 280 8.53 -1.25 13.11
N ASN A 281 9.76 -1.27 12.59
CA ASN A 281 10.48 -0.08 12.15
C ASN A 281 10.56 -0.05 10.62
N PHE A 282 9.93 0.92 9.97
CA PHE A 282 10.00 1.06 8.51
C PHE A 282 11.38 1.52 8.00
N ALA A 283 12.23 2.06 8.88
CA ALA A 283 13.61 2.45 8.57
C ALA A 283 14.64 1.36 8.94
N ASP A 284 14.22 0.12 9.20
CA ASP A 284 15.10 -1.00 9.60
C ASP A 284 16.33 -1.18 8.70
N LYS A 285 16.17 -0.97 7.39
CA LYS A 285 17.24 -1.13 6.40
C LYS A 285 18.21 0.05 6.32
N TRP A 286 17.94 1.20 6.95
CA TRP A 286 18.84 2.36 6.89
C TRP A 286 20.17 2.12 7.60
N ALA A 287 20.20 1.29 8.64
CA ALA A 287 21.45 0.91 9.30
C ALA A 287 22.36 0.06 8.40
N LEU A 288 21.75 -0.84 7.61
CA LEU A 288 22.47 -1.72 6.68
C LEU A 288 22.87 -0.98 5.38
N TYR A 289 22.06 -0.01 4.96
CA TYR A 289 22.28 0.77 3.73
C TYR A 289 22.18 2.28 4.02
N PRO A 290 23.22 2.90 4.62
CA PRO A 290 23.17 4.30 5.02
C PRO A 290 22.85 5.28 3.88
N LYS A 291 23.25 4.95 2.65
CA LYS A 291 22.93 5.74 1.45
C LYS A 291 21.41 5.93 1.25
N ARG A 292 20.57 4.97 1.65
CA ARG A 292 19.09 5.10 1.60
C ARG A 292 18.55 6.17 2.53
N ARG A 293 19.17 6.30 3.71
CA ARG A 293 18.85 7.37 4.66
C ARG A 293 19.32 8.70 4.09
N ASP A 294 20.56 8.77 3.64
CA ASP A 294 21.15 10.02 3.15
C ASP A 294 20.41 10.55 1.93
N ALA A 295 19.89 9.67 1.08
CA ALA A 295 19.09 10.05 -0.08
C ALA A 295 17.63 10.44 0.26
N PHE A 296 17.15 10.11 1.46
CA PHE A 296 15.83 10.54 1.93
C PHE A 296 15.84 12.00 2.41
N PHE A 297 16.92 12.43 3.06
CA PHE A 297 17.10 13.79 3.60
C PHE A 297 17.53 14.78 2.51
#